data_AF-A0A3D4GWS9-F1
#
_entry.id   AF-A0A3D4GWS9-F1
#
_cell.length_a   1.000
_cell.length_b   1.000
_cell.length_c   1.000
_cell.angle_alpha   90.00
_cell.angle_beta   90.00
_cell.angle_gamma   90.00
#
_symmetry.space_group_name_H-M   'P 1'
#
loop_
_entity.id
_entity.type
_entity.pdbx_description
1 polymer ?
#
loop_
_entity_poly.entity_id
_entity_poly.type
_entity_poly.pdbx_seq_one_letter_code
_entity_poly.pdbx_strand_id
1 'polypeptide(L)'
;MILGLADVFMIGGSIGDALMRGFAYSKANVQTIMQHGAGILGKAMALHMCAVLPSATGHAITLDDQYGEDYVNGNIPVDDGFSPVPEGPGLGFEVDEEALVRLAANEPNVIPRYVFRLYLPGGGMYYTPSFPNVPAITGREEGTIRGLRSEQWEEDGSSEFEKAYERVQKLGAYPSQDGG
;
A
#
# COMPACT_ATOMS: atom_id res chain seq x y z
N MET A 1 17.49 -17.42 -0.14
CA MET A 1 17.38 -15.96 0.01
C MET A 1 17.77 -15.28 -1.29
N ILE A 2 16.85 -14.56 -1.95
CA ILE A 2 17.08 -13.96 -3.28
C ILE A 2 18.15 -12.87 -3.19
N LEU A 3 19.42 -13.21 -3.36
CA LEU A 3 20.58 -12.31 -3.20
C LEU A 3 20.87 -11.82 -1.76
N GLY A 4 20.23 -12.37 -0.73
CA GLY A 4 20.55 -12.00 0.66
C GLY A 4 20.01 -10.65 1.14
N LEU A 5 19.09 -10.03 0.40
CA LEU A 5 18.67 -8.65 0.64
C LEU A 5 17.64 -8.49 1.77
N ALA A 6 16.83 -9.52 2.03
CA ALA A 6 15.86 -9.57 3.12
C ALA A 6 15.54 -11.02 3.50
N ASP A 7 15.19 -11.23 4.77
CA ASP A 7 14.71 -12.52 5.30
C ASP A 7 13.23 -12.77 4.97
N VAL A 8 12.46 -11.69 4.85
CA VAL A 8 11.01 -11.71 4.60
C VAL A 8 10.66 -10.64 3.57
N PHE A 9 9.79 -10.97 2.62
CA PHE A 9 9.26 -10.02 1.65
C PHE A 9 7.77 -9.78 1.86
N MET A 10 7.37 -8.52 1.87
CA MET A 10 5.96 -8.17 1.81
C MET A 10 5.45 -8.31 0.38
N ILE A 11 4.33 -9.01 0.21
CA ILE A 11 3.63 -9.18 -1.07
C ILE A 11 2.23 -8.59 -0.98
N GLY A 12 1.78 -8.00 -2.08
CA GLY A 12 0.49 -7.32 -2.19
C GLY A 12 0.27 -6.83 -3.62
N GLY A 13 -0.65 -5.88 -3.80
CA GLY A 13 -1.03 -5.37 -5.12
C GLY A 13 -2.11 -6.23 -5.77
N SER A 14 -2.03 -6.44 -7.09
CA SER A 14 -3.00 -7.28 -7.78
C SER A 14 -2.89 -8.74 -7.32
N ILE A 15 -4.02 -9.44 -7.28
CA ILE A 15 -4.08 -10.86 -6.86
C ILE A 15 -3.08 -11.71 -7.65
N GLY A 16 -3.02 -11.52 -8.97
CA GLY A 16 -2.13 -12.29 -9.85
C GLY A 16 -0.66 -12.04 -9.55
N ASP A 17 -0.25 -10.78 -9.39
CA ASP A 17 1.15 -10.43 -9.09
C ASP A 17 1.57 -10.93 -7.70
N ALA A 18 0.70 -10.76 -6.70
CA ALA A 18 0.95 -11.24 -5.34
C ALA A 18 1.13 -12.77 -5.31
N LEU A 19 0.28 -13.54 -5.99
CA LEU A 19 0.42 -15.00 -6.08
C LEU A 19 1.69 -15.40 -6.84
N MET A 20 2.00 -14.76 -7.97
CA MET A 20 3.22 -15.03 -8.74
C MET A 20 4.48 -14.81 -7.90
N ARG A 21 4.56 -13.69 -7.18
CA ARG A 21 5.67 -13.38 -6.26
C ARG A 21 5.72 -14.37 -5.11
N GLY A 22 4.59 -14.66 -4.48
CA GLY A 22 4.50 -15.62 -3.37
C GLY A 22 4.98 -17.02 -3.74
N PHE A 23 4.60 -17.54 -4.92
CA PHE A 23 5.12 -18.83 -5.38
C PHE A 23 6.62 -18.77 -5.72
N ALA A 24 7.11 -17.68 -6.31
CA ALA A 24 8.53 -17.48 -6.58
C ALA A 24 9.35 -17.47 -5.27
N TYR A 25 8.88 -16.75 -4.24
CA TYR A 25 9.50 -16.74 -2.92
C TYR A 25 9.43 -18.10 -2.22
N SER A 26 8.34 -18.83 -2.38
CA SER A 26 8.21 -20.21 -1.89
C SER A 26 9.26 -21.13 -2.50
N LYS A 27 9.56 -20.99 -3.80
CA LYS A 27 10.65 -21.74 -4.46
C LYS A 27 12.04 -21.37 -3.93
N ALA A 28 12.20 -20.15 -3.46
CA ALA A 28 13.45 -19.66 -2.88
C ALA A 28 13.60 -19.92 -1.37
N ASN A 29 12.60 -20.58 -0.76
CA ASN A 29 12.47 -20.76 0.70
C ASN A 29 12.60 -19.43 1.46
N VAL A 30 11.89 -18.41 0.99
CA VAL A 30 11.87 -17.07 1.58
C VAL A 30 10.47 -16.81 2.11
N GLN A 31 10.37 -16.40 3.38
CA GLN A 31 9.10 -16.10 4.03
C GLN A 31 8.45 -14.85 3.40
N THR A 32 7.12 -14.81 3.42
CA THR A 32 6.34 -13.68 2.96
C THR A 32 5.36 -13.17 4.00
N ILE A 33 5.12 -11.86 3.96
CA ILE A 33 4.05 -11.17 4.69
C ILE A 33 3.03 -10.73 3.65
N MET A 34 1.76 -11.06 3.84
CA MET A 34 0.69 -10.64 2.93
C MET A 34 0.19 -9.26 3.34
N GLN A 35 0.19 -8.29 2.43
CA GLN A 35 -0.46 -7.01 2.63
C GLN A 35 -1.61 -6.86 1.64
N HIS A 36 -2.82 -6.90 2.17
CA HIS A 36 -4.04 -6.67 1.40
C HIS A 36 -5.00 -5.85 2.25
N GLY A 37 -4.86 -4.52 2.13
CA GLY A 37 -5.69 -3.57 2.87
C GLY A 37 -7.03 -3.38 2.20
N ALA A 38 -8.10 -3.82 2.86
CA ALA A 38 -9.49 -3.46 2.60
C ALA A 38 -10.35 -3.87 3.81
N GLY A 39 -11.68 -3.79 3.67
CA GLY A 39 -12.65 -4.38 4.59
C GLY A 39 -12.64 -5.91 4.62
N ILE A 40 -13.71 -6.51 5.12
CA ILE A 40 -13.86 -7.95 5.39
C ILE A 40 -13.56 -8.80 4.15
N LEU A 41 -14.05 -8.43 2.96
CA LEU A 41 -13.76 -9.17 1.73
C LEU A 41 -12.27 -9.19 1.38
N GLY A 42 -11.55 -8.10 1.67
CA GLY A 42 -10.10 -8.04 1.46
C GLY A 42 -9.37 -8.97 2.42
N LYS A 43 -9.77 -9.01 3.69
CA LYS A 43 -9.23 -9.98 4.65
C LYS A 43 -9.52 -11.43 4.23
N ALA A 44 -10.75 -11.72 3.79
CA ALA A 44 -11.10 -13.03 3.25
C ALA A 44 -10.17 -13.42 2.07
N MET A 45 -10.00 -12.51 1.11
CA MET A 45 -9.11 -12.73 -0.03
C MET A 45 -7.65 -12.97 0.41
N ALA A 46 -7.14 -12.17 1.35
CA ALA A 46 -5.81 -12.32 1.91
C ALA A 46 -5.62 -13.71 2.53
N LEU A 47 -6.60 -14.18 3.31
CA LEU A 47 -6.57 -15.48 3.97
C LEU A 47 -6.59 -16.63 2.95
N HIS A 48 -7.43 -16.55 1.92
CA HIS A 48 -7.43 -17.54 0.82
C HIS A 48 -6.09 -17.58 0.09
N MET A 49 -5.47 -16.42 -0.17
CA MET A 49 -4.14 -16.36 -0.79
C MET A 49 -3.07 -16.95 0.13
N CYS A 50 -3.06 -16.62 1.41
CA CYS A 50 -2.12 -17.18 2.38
C CYS A 50 -2.26 -18.70 2.49
N ALA A 51 -3.49 -19.23 2.45
CA ALA A 51 -3.76 -20.66 2.55
C ALA A 51 -3.12 -21.50 1.44
N VAL A 52 -2.86 -20.91 0.27
CA VAL A 52 -2.28 -21.61 -0.90
C VAL A 52 -0.80 -21.29 -1.14
N LEU A 53 -0.21 -20.35 -0.40
CA LEU A 53 1.18 -19.93 -0.55
C LEU A 53 2.06 -20.57 0.54
N PRO A 54 2.95 -21.52 0.20
CA PRO A 54 3.78 -22.22 1.19
C PRO A 54 4.69 -21.32 2.02
N SER A 55 5.05 -20.15 1.49
CA SER A 55 5.89 -19.16 2.17
C SER A 55 5.10 -18.08 2.94
N ALA A 56 3.77 -18.10 2.92
CA ALA A 56 2.94 -17.15 3.66
C ALA A 56 2.84 -17.55 5.15
N THR A 57 3.99 -17.68 5.79
CA THR A 57 4.13 -18.04 7.21
C THR A 57 4.35 -16.82 8.11
N GLY A 58 4.46 -15.62 7.54
CA GLY A 58 4.43 -14.36 8.28
C GLY A 58 3.00 -13.93 8.60
N HIS A 59 2.85 -12.77 9.25
CA HIS A 59 1.53 -12.19 9.48
C HIS A 59 0.89 -11.71 8.16
N ALA A 60 -0.43 -11.60 8.16
CA ALA A 60 -1.17 -10.85 7.15
C ALA A 60 -1.51 -9.46 7.71
N ILE A 61 -1.32 -8.43 6.90
CA ILE A 61 -1.69 -7.04 7.19
C ILE A 61 -3.00 -6.76 6.46
N THR A 62 -4.07 -6.67 7.24
CA THR A 62 -5.42 -6.29 6.80
C THR A 62 -5.81 -4.98 7.48
N LEU A 63 -6.87 -4.33 7.00
CA LEU A 63 -7.35 -3.04 7.53
C LEU A 63 -8.83 -3.12 7.89
N ASP A 64 -9.40 -4.31 8.00
CA ASP A 64 -10.83 -4.55 8.26
C ASP A 64 -11.30 -3.92 9.58
N ASP A 65 -10.42 -3.82 10.56
CA ASP A 65 -10.67 -3.19 11.87
C ASP A 65 -10.49 -1.67 11.87
N GLN A 66 -9.96 -1.07 10.80
CA GLN A 66 -9.82 0.39 10.67
C GLN A 66 -11.09 1.06 10.13
N TYR A 67 -12.05 0.28 9.62
CA TYR A 67 -13.32 0.78 9.14
C TYR A 67 -14.40 0.68 10.22
N GLY A 68 -15.18 1.75 10.40
CA GLY A 68 -16.32 1.76 11.33
C GLY A 68 -17.56 1.05 10.79
N GLU A 69 -17.64 0.85 9.46
CA GLU A 69 -18.73 0.19 8.75
C GLU A 69 -18.17 -0.64 7.58
N ASP A 70 -18.88 -1.70 7.18
CA ASP A 70 -18.58 -2.51 6.01
C ASP A 70 -19.87 -2.81 5.23
N TYR A 71 -19.74 -3.17 3.95
CA TYR A 71 -20.83 -3.60 3.07
C TYR A 71 -21.04 -5.12 3.10
N VAL A 72 -20.49 -5.80 4.10
CA VAL A 72 -20.66 -7.22 4.36
C VAL A 72 -21.18 -7.42 5.77
N ASN A 73 -22.14 -8.34 5.92
CA ASN A 73 -22.61 -8.76 7.23
C ASN A 73 -21.68 -9.84 7.81
N GLY A 74 -21.14 -9.60 9.01
CA GLY A 74 -20.31 -10.55 9.75
C GLY A 74 -18.94 -10.00 10.09
N ASN A 75 -18.03 -10.87 10.50
CA ASN A 75 -16.62 -10.57 10.69
C ASN A 75 -15.78 -11.83 10.49
N ILE A 76 -14.46 -11.65 10.39
CA ILE A 76 -13.50 -12.75 10.47
C ILE A 76 -12.76 -12.58 11.79
N PRO A 77 -13.02 -13.43 12.80
CA PRO A 77 -12.45 -13.25 14.12
C PRO A 77 -10.94 -13.44 14.11
N VAL A 78 -10.27 -12.78 15.05
CA VAL A 78 -8.90 -13.11 15.43
C VAL A 78 -8.98 -13.88 16.74
N ASP A 79 -8.62 -15.15 16.70
CA ASP A 79 -8.60 -16.07 17.84
C ASP A 79 -7.17 -16.59 18.04
N ASP A 80 -6.60 -16.36 19.24
CA ASP A 80 -5.21 -16.64 19.58
C ASP A 80 -4.17 -16.17 18.54
N GLY A 81 -4.45 -15.04 17.88
CA GLY A 81 -3.57 -14.45 16.85
C GLY A 81 -3.73 -15.04 15.45
N PHE A 82 -4.75 -15.87 15.22
CA PHE A 82 -5.07 -16.47 13.92
C PHE A 82 -6.48 -16.10 13.48
N SER A 83 -6.70 -16.07 12.17
CA SER A 83 -8.03 -15.94 11.58
C SER A 83 -8.33 -17.16 10.71
N PRO A 84 -9.55 -17.72 10.78
CA PRO A 84 -9.93 -18.84 9.94
C PRO A 84 -10.10 -18.38 8.50
N VAL A 85 -9.71 -19.23 7.55
CA VAL A 85 -10.06 -19.03 6.13
C VAL A 85 -11.56 -19.31 5.98
N PRO A 86 -12.35 -18.39 5.40
CA PRO A 86 -13.77 -18.64 5.16
C PRO A 86 -13.99 -19.88 4.27
N GLU A 87 -14.99 -20.70 4.59
CA GLU A 87 -15.27 -21.96 3.87
C GLU A 87 -16.46 -21.88 2.90
N GLY A 88 -17.24 -20.79 2.97
CA GLY A 88 -18.37 -20.58 2.07
C GLY A 88 -17.94 -20.35 0.62
N PRO A 89 -18.88 -20.38 -0.35
CA PRO A 89 -18.57 -20.12 -1.75
C PRO A 89 -17.87 -18.77 -1.97
N GLY A 90 -16.95 -18.73 -2.94
CA GLY A 90 -16.20 -17.51 -3.24
C GLY A 90 -15.31 -17.08 -2.08
N LEU A 91 -15.56 -15.90 -1.53
CA LEU A 91 -14.86 -15.36 -0.36
C LEU A 91 -15.52 -15.73 0.98
N GLY A 92 -16.61 -16.50 0.95
CA GLY A 92 -17.33 -16.96 2.13
C GLY A 92 -18.25 -15.93 2.79
N PHE A 93 -18.51 -14.80 2.11
CA PHE A 93 -19.39 -13.74 2.57
C PHE A 93 -20.31 -13.26 1.45
N GLU A 94 -21.54 -12.90 1.81
CA GLU A 94 -22.49 -12.22 0.94
C GLU A 94 -22.40 -10.71 1.15
N VAL A 95 -22.59 -9.96 0.07
CA VAL A 95 -22.63 -8.49 0.11
C VAL A 95 -24.00 -8.04 0.62
N ASP A 96 -23.99 -7.09 1.55
CA ASP A 96 -25.17 -6.32 1.93
C ASP A 96 -25.36 -5.18 0.91
N GLU A 97 -26.24 -5.41 -0.06
CA GLU A 97 -26.50 -4.46 -1.15
C GLU A 97 -27.06 -3.12 -0.64
N GLU A 98 -27.83 -3.11 0.45
CA GLU A 98 -28.36 -1.87 1.03
C GLU A 98 -27.24 -1.07 1.70
N ALA A 99 -26.35 -1.74 2.44
CA ALA A 99 -25.16 -1.12 3.02
C ALA A 99 -24.20 -0.63 1.93
N LEU A 100 -24.00 -1.40 0.86
CA LEU A 100 -23.17 -1.01 -0.27
C LEU A 100 -23.69 0.29 -0.93
N VAL A 101 -24.99 0.35 -1.22
CA VAL A 101 -25.62 1.56 -1.81
C VAL A 101 -25.49 2.75 -0.86
N ARG A 102 -25.72 2.56 0.44
CA ARG A 102 -25.56 3.62 1.46
C ARG A 102 -24.12 4.13 1.51
N LEU A 103 -23.14 3.23 1.63
CA LEU A 103 -21.72 3.59 1.74
C LEU A 103 -21.19 4.21 0.45
N ALA A 104 -21.66 3.77 -0.71
CA ALA A 104 -21.31 4.37 -2.00
C ALA A 104 -21.83 5.81 -2.16
N ALA A 105 -22.87 6.19 -1.39
CA ALA A 105 -23.40 7.55 -1.35
C ALA A 105 -22.65 8.47 -0.37
N ASN A 106 -21.66 7.96 0.39
CA ASN A 106 -20.85 8.79 1.28
C ASN A 106 -20.10 9.87 0.48
N GLU A 107 -20.11 11.10 1.00
CA GLU A 107 -19.29 12.17 0.46
C GLU A 107 -17.81 11.85 0.74
N PRO A 108 -16.95 11.73 -0.30
CA PRO A 108 -15.54 11.51 -0.08
C PRO A 108 -14.91 12.66 0.69
N ASN A 109 -13.98 12.35 1.60
CA ASN A 109 -13.18 13.37 2.24
C ASN A 109 -12.47 14.22 1.18
N VAL A 110 -12.58 15.54 1.30
CA VAL A 110 -11.83 16.46 0.45
C VAL A 110 -10.36 16.39 0.86
N ILE A 111 -9.56 15.76 0.02
CA ILE A 111 -8.11 15.72 0.21
C ILE A 111 -7.57 17.09 -0.23
N PRO A 112 -6.87 17.85 0.65
CA PRO A 112 -6.29 19.13 0.26
C PRO A 112 -5.28 18.92 -0.86
N ARG A 113 -5.05 19.94 -1.70
CA ARG A 113 -3.95 19.88 -2.67
C ARG A 113 -2.63 19.79 -1.91
N TYR A 114 -1.74 18.93 -2.36
CA TYR A 114 -0.40 18.79 -1.78
C TYR A 114 0.64 18.45 -2.84
N VAL A 115 1.89 18.68 -2.48
CA VAL A 115 3.08 18.23 -3.22
C VAL A 115 4.02 17.58 -2.21
N PHE A 116 4.61 16.44 -2.54
CA PHE A 116 5.65 15.86 -1.70
C PHE A 116 7.02 16.41 -2.09
N ARG A 117 7.87 16.65 -1.10
CA ARG A 117 9.28 16.98 -1.26
C ARG A 117 10.11 15.80 -0.77
N LEU A 118 10.87 15.17 -1.66
CA LEU A 118 11.83 14.12 -1.34
C LEU A 118 13.24 14.73 -1.29
N TYR A 119 13.85 14.72 -0.11
CA TYR A 119 15.22 15.16 0.12
C TYR A 119 16.16 13.96 0.04
N LEU A 120 17.13 14.04 -0.87
CA LEU A 120 18.16 13.03 -1.08
C LEU A 120 19.39 13.30 -0.20
N PRO A 121 20.12 12.25 0.20
CA PRO A 121 21.43 12.43 0.83
C PRO A 121 22.35 13.18 -0.13
N GLY A 122 22.95 14.28 0.34
CA GLY A 122 23.78 15.18 -0.48
C GLY A 122 23.09 16.48 -0.92
N GLY A 123 21.87 16.74 -0.47
CA GLY A 123 21.23 18.06 -0.59
C GLY A 123 20.28 18.22 -1.78
N GLY A 124 20.25 17.26 -2.71
CA GLY A 124 19.28 17.26 -3.80
C GLY A 124 17.84 17.07 -3.30
N MET A 125 16.87 17.66 -3.99
CA MET A 125 15.46 17.53 -3.66
C MET A 125 14.60 17.32 -4.91
N TYR A 126 13.54 16.53 -4.77
CA TYR A 126 12.54 16.28 -5.80
C TYR A 126 11.15 16.66 -5.31
N TYR A 127 10.38 17.29 -6.20
CA TYR A 127 8.94 17.41 -6.05
C TYR A 127 8.26 16.16 -6.64
N THR A 128 7.28 15.60 -5.94
CA THR A 128 6.50 14.44 -6.39
C THR A 128 4.99 14.69 -6.20
N PRO A 129 4.13 14.16 -7.10
CA PRO A 129 2.69 14.43 -7.04
C PRO A 129 1.98 13.67 -5.92
N SER A 130 2.62 12.61 -5.41
CA SER A 130 2.18 11.77 -4.31
C SER A 130 3.38 11.30 -3.50
N PHE A 131 3.18 10.39 -2.54
CA PHE A 131 4.27 9.79 -1.78
C PHE A 131 5.41 9.32 -2.72
N PRO A 132 6.68 9.67 -2.47
CA PRO A 132 7.74 9.48 -3.45
C PRO A 132 7.99 8.01 -3.80
N ASN A 133 8.01 7.69 -5.09
CA ASN A 133 8.54 6.41 -5.58
C ASN A 133 10.08 6.50 -5.66
N VAL A 134 10.75 6.27 -4.53
CA VAL A 134 12.21 6.39 -4.41
C VAL A 134 12.96 5.50 -5.41
N PRO A 135 12.58 4.22 -5.65
CA PRO A 135 13.24 3.40 -6.66
C PRO A 135 13.15 3.97 -8.07
N ALA A 136 12.01 4.53 -8.47
CA ALA A 136 11.85 5.15 -9.79
C ALA A 136 12.73 6.41 -9.96
N ILE A 137 12.96 7.16 -8.88
CA ILE A 137 13.76 8.39 -8.90
C ILE A 137 15.27 8.11 -8.82
N THR A 138 15.67 7.18 -7.96
CA THR A 138 17.08 6.96 -7.60
C THR A 138 17.70 5.72 -8.24
N GLY A 139 16.88 4.83 -8.79
CA GLY A 139 17.29 3.51 -9.27
C GLY A 139 17.70 2.54 -8.16
N ARG A 140 17.41 2.85 -6.89
CA ARG A 140 17.76 2.03 -5.72
C ARG A 140 16.58 1.89 -4.77
N GLU A 141 16.52 0.75 -4.09
CA GLU A 141 15.52 0.50 -3.06
C GLU A 141 15.67 1.49 -1.90
N GLU A 142 14.56 2.03 -1.43
CA GLU A 142 14.53 3.07 -0.39
C GLU A 142 15.32 2.68 0.85
N GLY A 143 15.13 1.44 1.34
CA GLY A 143 15.84 0.92 2.52
C GLY A 143 17.36 0.84 2.38
N THR A 144 17.91 0.99 1.17
CA THR A 144 19.36 1.00 0.92
C THR A 144 19.98 2.41 0.96
N ILE A 145 19.15 3.46 1.00
CA ILE A 145 19.60 4.86 0.98
C ILE A 145 19.41 5.47 2.37
N ARG A 146 20.51 5.70 3.08
CA ARG A 146 20.48 6.40 4.37
C ARG A 146 20.29 7.90 4.19
N GLY A 147 19.51 8.52 5.06
CA GLY A 147 19.35 9.98 5.11
C GLY A 147 18.30 10.54 4.14
N LEU A 148 17.43 9.70 3.59
CA LEU A 148 16.23 10.17 2.91
C LEU A 148 15.29 10.85 3.90
N ARG A 149 14.67 11.95 3.46
CA ARG A 149 13.58 12.61 4.18
C ARG A 149 12.49 12.95 3.18
N SER A 150 11.23 12.68 3.50
CA SER A 150 10.09 13.16 2.73
C SER A 150 9.26 14.11 3.58
N GLU A 151 8.64 15.08 2.93
CA GLU A 151 7.76 16.06 3.55
C GLU A 151 6.57 16.31 2.65
N GLN A 152 5.37 16.24 3.21
CA GLN A 152 4.16 16.67 2.52
C GLN A 152 4.03 18.18 2.69
N TRP A 153 3.99 18.90 1.57
CA TRP A 153 3.70 20.33 1.53
C TRP A 153 2.26 20.50 1.05
N GLU A 154 1.36 20.82 1.99
CA GLU A 154 -0.04 21.13 1.70
C GLU A 154 -0.19 22.56 1.16
N GLU A 155 -1.28 22.80 0.43
CA GLU A 155 -1.62 24.11 -0.12
C GLU A 155 -1.66 25.20 0.97
N ASP A 156 -0.78 26.19 0.83
CA ASP A 156 -0.60 27.29 1.78
C ASP A 156 -0.97 28.66 1.18
N GLY A 157 -1.53 28.67 -0.04
CA GLY A 157 -1.90 29.87 -0.79
C GLY A 157 -0.71 30.60 -1.43
N SER A 158 0.52 30.08 -1.33
CA SER A 158 1.69 30.70 -1.94
C SER A 158 1.74 30.51 -3.46
N SER A 159 2.37 31.47 -4.15
CA SER A 159 2.61 31.36 -5.59
C SER A 159 3.59 30.23 -5.93
N GLU A 160 4.47 29.93 -4.98
CA GLU A 160 5.48 28.89 -5.01
C GLU A 160 4.82 27.52 -5.00
N PHE A 161 3.82 27.33 -4.13
CA PHE A 161 3.01 26.11 -4.10
C PHE A 161 2.31 25.90 -5.44
N GLU A 162 1.63 26.93 -5.96
CA GLU A 162 0.86 26.80 -7.20
C GLU A 162 1.75 26.38 -8.38
N LYS A 163 2.92 27.03 -8.52
CA LYS A 163 3.91 26.68 -9.55
C LYS A 163 4.41 25.25 -9.40
N ALA A 164 4.70 24.82 -8.16
CA ALA A 164 5.18 23.47 -7.91
C ALA A 164 4.10 22.42 -8.21
N TYR A 165 2.87 22.68 -7.77
CA TYR A 165 1.72 21.81 -7.99
C TYR A 165 1.41 21.66 -9.48
N GLU A 166 1.23 22.76 -10.22
CA GLU A 166 0.97 22.71 -11.67
C GLU A 166 2.07 21.94 -12.42
N ARG A 167 3.33 22.19 -12.06
CA ARG A 167 4.48 21.54 -12.69
C ARG A 167 4.55 20.05 -12.37
N VAL A 168 4.30 19.65 -11.12
CA VAL A 168 4.37 18.24 -10.71
C VAL A 168 3.23 17.42 -11.30
N GLN A 169 2.04 18.01 -11.44
CA GLN A 169 0.92 17.36 -12.11
C GLN A 169 1.18 17.15 -13.60
N LYS A 170 1.91 18.06 -14.25
CA LYS A 170 2.25 17.95 -15.68
C LYS A 170 3.42 17.01 -15.97
N LEU A 171 4.47 17.05 -15.16
CA LEU A 171 5.73 16.37 -15.43
C LEU A 171 5.92 15.06 -14.65
N GLY A 172 5.10 14.83 -13.62
CA GLY A 172 5.43 13.85 -12.59
C GLY A 172 6.57 14.34 -11.71
N ALA A 173 7.38 13.42 -11.20
CA ALA A 173 8.50 13.76 -10.33
C ALA A 173 9.57 14.58 -11.05
N TYR A 174 10.04 15.68 -10.44
CA TYR A 174 11.10 16.53 -11.01
C TYR A 174 12.03 17.12 -9.93
N PRO A 175 13.31 17.36 -10.23
CA PRO A 175 14.25 17.93 -9.27
C PRO A 175 13.97 19.42 -9.02
N SER A 176 14.16 19.88 -7.79
CA SER A 176 14.14 21.31 -7.48
C SER A 176 15.22 22.05 -8.24
N GLN A 177 14.90 23.23 -8.79
CA GLN A 177 15.88 24.02 -9.54
C GLN A 177 16.91 24.74 -8.66
N ASP A 178 16.78 24.63 -7.33
CA ASP A 178 17.67 25.24 -6.33
C ASP A 178 18.80 24.28 -5.89
N GLY A 179 19.39 23.55 -6.83
CA GLY A 179 20.58 22.74 -6.57
C GLY A 179 21.84 23.60 -6.61
N GLY A 180 22.27 24.08 -5.44
CA GLY A 180 23.66 24.47 -5.20
C GLY A 180 24.59 23.26 -5.12
#